data_AF-A0A2V1DZ23-F1
#
_entry.id   AF-A0A2V1DZ23-F1
#
_cell.length_a   1.000
_cell.length_b   1.000
_cell.length_c   1.000
_cell.angle_alpha   90.00
_cell.angle_beta   90.00
_cell.angle_gamma   90.00
#
_symmetry.space_group_name_H-M   'P 1'
#
loop_
_entity.id
_entity.type
_entity.pdbx_description
1 polymer ?
#
loop_
_entity_poly.entity_id
_entity_poly.type
_entity_poly.pdbx_seq_one_letter_code
_entity_poly.pdbx_strand_id
1 'polypeptide(L)'
;MARPKSMPDFAALLDASKPISWREAPRKKPSISLAAGLIMATESPKNGYMSDMPQRRDSQGLEDWSDNLFYAYAQKSDYAQSPPYILTFANASVCDHWWSLVQREYPESARMGPQLFVLKGDDMQEQIQDNPRFHELHNKWFYTPADGSAGVIPLQDYKGHPVATPAPAPKEDEKKAGGFDMASLQAALDQMSSMISENSAQIRALSVAQSEGLQRMQEINESNMTQIKALADGQAKLQAVVSENASHYIALSNSSFSNQEQVRSVLEANTAQIKALGNGQIKMAKTCEGMMRTIENLGHTVGRVNENMNVMNAGMSDTASTSSVGSIASRISPAPRKLNRRVKGVWYEYDANPTFDGSPRKSVSFMETPPKTPVNGKLK
;
A
#
# COMPACT_ATOMS: atom_id res chain seq x y z
N MET A 1 15.33 36.90 14.71
CA MET A 1 14.82 36.37 13.43
C MET A 1 14.74 34.86 13.55
N ALA A 2 13.52 34.32 13.55
CA ALA A 2 13.24 32.91 13.82
C ALA A 2 13.41 32.05 12.55
N ARG A 3 14.03 30.87 12.68
CA ARG A 3 14.18 29.88 11.60
C ARG A 3 12.87 29.11 11.37
N PRO A 4 12.53 28.73 10.11
CA PRO A 4 11.34 27.92 9.84
C PRO A 4 11.53 26.48 10.35
N LYS A 5 10.48 25.95 10.99
CA LYS A 5 10.44 24.68 11.73
C LYS A 5 9.81 23.55 10.87
N SER A 6 10.28 23.38 9.64
CA SER A 6 9.67 22.41 8.69
C SER A 6 10.70 21.72 7.79
N MET A 7 11.61 20.95 8.38
CA MET A 7 12.26 19.83 7.71
C MET A 7 12.61 18.78 8.78
N PRO A 8 12.25 17.50 8.62
CA PRO A 8 12.75 16.44 9.48
C PRO A 8 14.28 16.36 9.37
N ASP A 9 14.89 16.08 10.51
CA ASP A 9 16.31 16.26 10.79
C ASP A 9 17.19 15.23 10.03
N PHE A 10 17.71 15.62 8.86
CA PHE A 10 18.71 14.83 8.11
C PHE A 10 20.04 14.66 8.87
N ALA A 11 20.24 15.38 9.98
CA ALA A 11 21.41 15.20 10.85
C ALA A 11 21.48 13.79 11.46
N ALA A 12 20.35 13.08 11.61
CA ALA A 12 20.31 11.72 12.13
C ALA A 12 20.89 10.66 11.17
N LEU A 13 21.00 10.98 9.86
CA LEU A 13 21.49 10.05 8.83
C LEU A 13 23.02 10.08 8.67
N LEU A 14 23.72 11.08 9.21
CA LEU A 14 25.17 11.24 9.08
C LEU A 14 25.94 10.92 10.38
N ASP A 15 25.25 10.58 11.46
CA ASP A 15 25.88 10.12 12.71
C ASP A 15 26.23 8.62 12.63
N ALA A 16 27.31 8.32 11.92
CA ALA A 16 27.85 6.96 11.73
C ALA A 16 28.53 6.38 12.99
N SER A 17 28.42 7.03 14.15
CA SER A 17 29.13 6.63 15.38
C SER A 17 28.28 5.80 16.35
N LYS A 18 26.99 5.60 16.07
CA LYS A 18 26.10 4.77 16.90
C LYS A 18 25.99 3.35 16.32
N PRO A 19 26.40 2.30 17.06
CA PRO A 19 26.17 0.93 16.63
C PRO A 19 24.67 0.68 16.55
N ILE A 20 24.18 0.52 15.32
CA ILE A 20 22.81 0.11 14.99
C ILE A 20 22.56 -1.23 15.70
N SER A 21 21.61 -1.25 16.65
CA SER A 21 21.15 -2.49 17.28
C SER A 21 20.29 -3.27 16.29
N TRP A 22 20.87 -4.29 15.66
CA TRP A 22 20.23 -5.20 14.70
C TRP A 22 19.26 -6.19 15.36
N ARG A 23 18.34 -5.75 16.23
CA ARG A 23 17.24 -6.61 16.69
C ARG A 23 15.94 -6.23 16.00
N GLU A 24 15.48 -7.20 15.21
CA GLU A 24 14.09 -7.42 14.78
C GLU A 24 13.54 -6.53 13.66
N ALA A 25 14.04 -6.79 12.46
CA ALA A 25 13.21 -6.71 11.26
C ALA A 25 12.71 -8.13 10.91
N PRO A 26 11.39 -8.34 10.68
CA PRO A 26 10.86 -9.65 10.31
C PRO A 26 11.36 -10.05 8.91
N ARG A 27 12.08 -11.18 8.86
CA ARG A 27 12.56 -11.80 7.62
C ARG A 27 11.37 -12.19 6.74
N LYS A 28 11.30 -11.60 5.54
CA LYS A 28 10.43 -12.07 4.45
C LYS A 28 10.79 -13.52 4.13
N LYS A 29 9.84 -14.43 4.28
CA LYS A 29 9.98 -15.84 3.88
C LYS A 29 10.04 -15.92 2.34
N PRO A 30 10.88 -16.80 1.78
CA PRO A 30 10.88 -17.06 0.35
C PRO A 30 9.55 -17.71 -0.06
N SER A 31 8.96 -17.18 -1.12
CA SER A 31 7.79 -17.74 -1.82
C SER A 31 8.08 -19.18 -2.24
N ILE A 32 7.32 -20.13 -1.67
CA ILE A 32 7.29 -21.51 -2.12
C ILE A 32 6.67 -21.54 -3.52
N SER A 33 7.42 -22.14 -4.44
CA SER A 33 7.06 -22.36 -5.84
C SER A 33 5.78 -23.18 -5.95
N LEU A 34 4.79 -22.63 -6.66
CA LEU A 34 3.51 -23.23 -6.99
C LEU A 34 3.63 -24.09 -8.27
N ALA A 35 4.59 -25.02 -8.27
CA ALA A 35 4.90 -25.88 -9.41
C ALA A 35 5.18 -27.32 -8.93
N ALA A 36 4.21 -27.93 -8.28
CA ALA A 36 4.17 -29.38 -8.02
C ALA A 36 2.72 -29.78 -7.67
N GLY A 37 1.90 -30.00 -8.69
CA GLY A 37 0.49 -30.36 -8.48
C GLY A 37 -0.32 -30.61 -9.75
N LEU A 38 0.36 -31.01 -10.84
CA LEU A 38 -0.29 -31.55 -12.04
C LEU A 38 0.20 -33.00 -12.19
N ILE A 39 -0.20 -33.84 -11.24
CA ILE A 39 -0.16 -35.30 -11.41
C ILE A 39 -1.60 -35.75 -11.38
N MET A 40 -2.05 -36.20 -12.54
CA MET A 40 -3.29 -36.92 -12.71
C MET A 40 -3.31 -38.12 -11.77
N ALA A 41 -4.29 -38.15 -10.87
CA ALA A 41 -4.70 -39.36 -10.17
C ALA A 41 -6.23 -39.38 -10.17
N THR A 42 -6.75 -40.00 -11.23
CA THR A 42 -7.94 -40.83 -11.13
C THR A 42 -7.79 -41.77 -9.93
N GLU A 43 -8.91 -42.04 -9.26
CA GLU A 43 -9.10 -43.04 -8.19
C GLU A 43 -9.24 -42.47 -6.77
N SER A 44 -10.50 -42.51 -6.34
CA SER A 44 -10.96 -42.47 -4.96
C SER A 44 -10.34 -43.59 -4.13
N PRO A 45 -9.95 -43.33 -2.88
CA PRO A 45 -10.25 -44.30 -1.83
C PRO A 45 -10.81 -43.67 -0.55
N LYS A 46 -11.92 -44.26 -0.11
CA LYS A 46 -12.33 -44.58 1.26
C LYS A 46 -11.47 -44.03 2.41
N ASN A 47 -12.17 -43.37 3.34
CA ASN A 47 -11.98 -43.38 4.79
C ASN A 47 -10.89 -44.34 5.30
N GLY A 48 -9.82 -43.77 5.85
CA GLY A 48 -8.80 -44.52 6.56
C GLY A 48 -7.89 -43.61 7.38
N TYR A 49 -8.16 -43.57 8.69
CA TYR A 49 -7.19 -43.46 9.80
C TYR A 49 -6.06 -42.41 9.71
N MET A 50 -6.28 -41.28 10.37
CA MET A 50 -5.27 -40.37 10.94
C MET A 50 -5.96 -39.68 12.14
N SER A 51 -5.46 -39.60 13.38
CA SER A 51 -4.21 -40.03 13.99
C SER A 51 -4.47 -40.15 15.50
N ASP A 52 -4.04 -41.25 16.08
CA ASP A 52 -4.00 -41.46 17.53
C ASP A 52 -2.88 -40.57 18.12
N MET A 53 -3.25 -39.38 18.60
CA MET A 53 -2.40 -38.55 19.44
C MET A 53 -2.55 -39.07 20.88
N PRO A 54 -1.47 -39.29 21.64
CA PRO A 54 -1.57 -39.74 23.02
C PRO A 54 -2.25 -38.64 23.85
N GLN A 55 -3.56 -38.81 24.03
CA GLN A 55 -4.40 -37.98 24.87
C GLN A 55 -3.91 -38.13 26.31
N ARG A 56 -3.18 -37.12 26.76
CA ARG A 56 -2.66 -36.98 28.12
C ARG A 56 -3.86 -36.86 29.06
N ARG A 57 -4.34 -38.01 29.56
CA ARG A 57 -5.41 -38.11 30.57
C ARG A 57 -4.87 -37.64 31.92
N ASP A 58 -4.88 -36.33 32.13
CA ASP A 58 -4.75 -35.72 33.46
C ASP A 58 -5.73 -34.55 33.56
N SER A 59 -7.04 -34.83 33.54
CA SER A 59 -8.05 -33.85 33.95
C SER A 59 -9.23 -34.58 34.59
N GLN A 60 -9.06 -34.94 35.87
CA GLN A 60 -10.16 -35.31 36.73
C GLN A 60 -11.01 -34.05 37.02
N GLY A 61 -12.25 -34.04 36.52
CA GLY A 61 -13.38 -33.67 37.36
C GLY A 61 -13.88 -32.22 37.38
N LEU A 62 -13.60 -31.35 36.41
CA LEU A 62 -14.28 -30.05 36.37
C LEU A 62 -14.59 -29.60 34.94
N GLU A 63 -15.89 -29.53 34.66
CA GLU A 63 -16.56 -29.04 33.46
C GLU A 63 -16.51 -29.91 32.18
N ASP A 64 -17.69 -30.39 31.82
CA ASP A 64 -18.05 -31.21 30.66
C ASP A 64 -18.04 -30.39 29.35
N TRP A 65 -16.92 -29.74 29.05
CA TRP A 65 -16.69 -29.06 27.78
C TRP A 65 -16.09 -30.05 26.78
N SER A 66 -16.54 -29.98 25.52
CA SER A 66 -15.91 -30.78 24.48
C SER A 66 -14.54 -30.21 24.13
N ASP A 67 -13.54 -31.09 23.98
CA ASP A 67 -12.21 -30.73 23.46
C ASP A 67 -12.21 -30.55 21.92
N ASN A 68 -13.40 -30.50 21.30
CA ASN A 68 -13.53 -30.34 19.86
C ASN A 68 -13.48 -28.88 19.45
N LEU A 69 -13.07 -28.62 18.21
CA LEU A 69 -13.15 -27.29 17.60
C LEU A 69 -14.58 -26.76 17.69
N PHE A 70 -14.72 -25.54 18.18
CA PHE A 70 -16.00 -24.86 18.28
C PHE A 70 -16.10 -23.79 17.19
N TYR A 71 -17.16 -23.86 16.41
CA TYR A 71 -17.37 -22.95 15.30
C TYR A 71 -18.58 -22.06 15.56
N ALA A 72 -18.49 -20.80 15.17
CA ALA A 72 -19.58 -19.86 15.30
C ALA A 72 -19.61 -18.84 14.16
N TYR A 73 -20.78 -18.30 13.89
CA TYR A 73 -20.98 -17.19 12.99
C TYR A 73 -20.90 -15.86 13.73
N ALA A 74 -20.23 -14.89 13.12
CA ALA A 74 -20.23 -13.51 13.55
C ALA A 74 -20.81 -12.63 12.44
N GLN A 75 -21.89 -11.92 12.74
CA GLN A 75 -22.55 -10.98 11.84
C GLN A 75 -22.28 -9.55 12.28
N LYS A 76 -21.94 -8.68 11.32
CA LYS A 76 -21.78 -7.24 11.57
C LYS A 76 -23.16 -6.58 11.58
N SER A 77 -23.51 -5.89 12.67
CA SER A 77 -24.82 -5.24 12.81
C SER A 77 -25.11 -4.22 11.71
N ASP A 78 -24.06 -3.50 11.30
CA ASP A 78 -24.17 -2.33 10.42
C ASP A 78 -24.36 -2.74 8.95
N TYR A 79 -24.07 -4.01 8.64
CA TYR A 79 -24.16 -4.58 7.31
C TYR A 79 -24.97 -5.87 7.37
N ALA A 80 -26.28 -5.74 7.53
CA ALA A 80 -27.20 -6.89 7.50
C ALA A 80 -27.08 -7.73 6.21
N GLN A 81 -26.52 -7.16 5.13
CA GLN A 81 -26.28 -7.84 3.85
C GLN A 81 -24.86 -8.38 3.66
N SER A 82 -23.90 -8.10 4.56
CA SER A 82 -22.56 -8.69 4.44
C SER A 82 -22.60 -10.18 4.83
N PRO A 83 -21.88 -11.06 4.12
CA PRO A 83 -21.72 -12.45 4.52
C PRO A 83 -21.20 -12.56 5.96
N PRO A 84 -21.76 -13.46 6.79
CA PRO A 84 -21.29 -13.63 8.17
C PRO A 84 -19.89 -14.23 8.18
N TYR A 85 -19.05 -13.79 9.11
CA TYR A 85 -17.72 -14.35 9.33
C TYR A 85 -17.83 -15.67 10.09
N ILE A 86 -16.87 -16.56 9.87
CA ILE A 86 -16.75 -17.80 10.65
C ILE A 86 -15.65 -17.61 11.67
N LEU A 87 -16.03 -17.67 12.95
CA LEU A 87 -15.11 -17.76 14.08
C LEU A 87 -14.85 -19.23 14.40
N THR A 88 -13.57 -19.61 14.42
CA THR A 88 -13.14 -20.95 14.82
C THR A 88 -12.36 -20.84 16.12
N PHE A 89 -12.81 -21.56 17.13
CA PHE A 89 -12.20 -21.61 18.45
C PHE A 89 -11.62 -23.00 18.70
N ALA A 90 -10.54 -23.06 19.47
CA ALA A 90 -9.92 -24.32 19.87
C ALA A 90 -10.89 -25.24 20.63
N ASN A 91 -11.76 -24.66 21.46
CA ASN A 91 -12.82 -25.35 22.20
C ASN A 91 -13.95 -24.36 22.58
N ALA A 92 -15.05 -24.90 23.12
CA ALA A 92 -16.20 -24.09 23.52
C ALA A 92 -15.94 -23.19 24.75
N SER A 93 -15.07 -23.59 25.68
CA SER A 93 -14.72 -22.77 26.84
C SER A 93 -13.89 -21.53 26.46
N VAL A 94 -13.01 -21.64 25.46
CA VAL A 94 -12.30 -20.50 24.87
C VAL A 94 -13.29 -19.54 24.21
N CYS A 95 -14.32 -20.05 23.54
CA CYS A 95 -15.36 -19.21 22.95
C CYS A 95 -16.12 -18.40 24.02
N ASP A 96 -16.47 -19.03 25.14
CA ASP A 96 -17.18 -18.36 26.22
C ASP A 96 -16.31 -17.32 26.95
N HIS A 97 -15.02 -17.64 27.14
CA HIS A 97 -14.04 -16.70 27.68
C HIS A 97 -13.82 -15.50 26.74
N TRP A 98 -13.68 -15.76 25.44
CA TRP A 98 -13.59 -14.73 24.41
C TRP A 98 -14.82 -13.83 24.42
N TRP A 99 -16.02 -14.42 24.48
CA TRP A 99 -17.27 -13.67 24.50
C TRP A 99 -17.40 -12.79 25.75
N SER A 100 -16.97 -13.27 26.91
CA SER A 100 -16.97 -12.50 28.16
C SER A 100 -16.10 -11.23 28.06
N LEU A 101 -14.96 -11.31 27.35
CA LEU A 101 -14.11 -10.15 27.07
C LEU A 101 -14.78 -9.20 26.07
N VAL A 102 -15.37 -9.74 24.99
CA VAL A 102 -16.09 -8.94 23.99
C VAL A 102 -17.23 -8.17 24.64
N GLN A 103 -18.03 -8.80 25.50
CA GLN A 103 -19.14 -8.14 26.19
C GLN A 103 -18.68 -7.00 27.10
N ARG A 104 -17.46 -7.10 27.67
CA ARG A 104 -16.89 -6.06 28.52
C ARG A 104 -16.35 -4.87 27.74
N GLU A 105 -15.65 -5.10 26.64
CA GLU A 105 -15.08 -4.02 25.80
C GLU A 105 -16.13 -3.42 24.85
N TYR A 106 -17.08 -4.22 24.38
CA TYR A 106 -18.08 -3.90 23.36
C TYR A 106 -19.48 -4.28 23.85
N PRO A 107 -20.07 -3.54 24.81
CA PRO A 107 -21.35 -3.86 25.44
C PRO A 107 -22.54 -3.84 24.47
N GLU A 108 -22.35 -3.23 23.31
CA GLU A 108 -23.32 -3.15 22.22
C GLU A 108 -23.42 -4.45 21.39
N SER A 109 -22.47 -5.38 21.57
CA SER A 109 -22.50 -6.68 20.90
C SER A 109 -23.47 -7.62 21.61
N ALA A 110 -24.20 -8.44 20.85
CA ALA A 110 -25.19 -9.37 21.38
C ALA A 110 -24.93 -10.81 20.91
N ARG A 111 -25.18 -11.79 21.79
CA ARG A 111 -25.13 -13.22 21.47
C ARG A 111 -26.54 -13.74 21.22
N MET A 112 -26.86 -14.00 19.96
CA MET A 112 -28.19 -14.46 19.54
C MET A 112 -28.36 -15.98 19.67
N GLY A 113 -27.26 -16.72 19.81
CA GLY A 113 -27.30 -18.17 20.02
C GLY A 113 -25.96 -18.74 20.47
N PRO A 114 -25.86 -20.08 20.61
CA PRO A 114 -24.60 -20.74 20.96
C PRO A 114 -23.49 -20.41 19.95
N GLN A 115 -23.84 -20.47 18.66
CA GLN A 115 -22.96 -20.29 17.51
C GLN A 115 -23.26 -19.00 16.72
N LEU A 116 -24.00 -18.04 17.28
CA LEU A 116 -24.35 -16.81 16.56
C LEU A 116 -24.07 -15.57 17.40
N PHE A 117 -23.11 -14.77 16.92
CA PHE A 117 -22.67 -13.51 17.50
C PHE A 117 -23.04 -12.36 16.57
N VAL A 118 -23.60 -11.29 17.13
CA VAL A 118 -23.85 -10.03 16.42
C VAL A 118 -22.92 -8.99 17.02
N LEU A 119 -21.92 -8.60 16.24
CA LEU A 119 -20.89 -7.64 16.63
C LEU A 119 -21.27 -6.26 16.10
N LYS A 120 -21.27 -5.25 16.99
CA LYS A 120 -21.60 -3.85 16.64
C LYS A 120 -20.34 -2.99 16.64
N GLY A 121 -20.07 -2.32 15.53
CA GLY A 121 -18.89 -1.46 15.38
C GLY A 121 -18.15 -1.67 14.05
N ASP A 122 -17.66 -0.56 13.50
CA ASP A 122 -16.81 -0.59 12.31
C ASP A 122 -15.41 -1.11 12.70
N ASP A 123 -14.87 -2.05 11.92
CA ASP A 123 -13.58 -2.71 12.16
C ASP A 123 -13.36 -3.45 13.49
N MET A 124 -14.41 -4.02 14.08
CA MET A 124 -14.24 -4.87 15.27
C MET A 124 -13.25 -6.03 15.07
N GLN A 125 -13.06 -6.50 13.83
CA GLN A 125 -12.16 -7.60 13.52
C GLN A 125 -10.68 -7.23 13.72
N GLU A 126 -10.25 -6.08 13.20
CA GLU A 126 -8.88 -5.58 13.41
C GLU A 126 -8.70 -5.15 14.86
N GLN A 127 -9.72 -4.49 15.44
CA GLN A 127 -9.65 -4.00 16.82
C GLN A 127 -9.56 -5.12 17.87
N ILE A 128 -10.26 -6.25 17.71
CA ILE A 128 -10.17 -7.36 18.66
C ILE A 128 -8.78 -8.02 18.57
N GLN A 129 -8.21 -8.17 17.37
CA GLN A 129 -6.88 -8.77 17.21
C GLN A 129 -5.77 -7.88 17.80
N ASP A 130 -5.88 -6.57 17.64
CA ASP A 130 -4.89 -5.60 18.14
C ASP A 130 -5.04 -5.26 19.63
N ASN A 131 -6.15 -5.66 20.26
CA ASN A 131 -6.41 -5.32 21.65
C ASN A 131 -5.58 -6.23 22.60
N PRO A 132 -4.74 -5.64 23.48
CA PRO A 132 -3.87 -6.39 24.37
C PRO A 132 -4.62 -7.32 25.35
N ARG A 133 -5.91 -7.06 25.62
CA ARG A 133 -6.75 -7.90 26.48
C ARG A 133 -7.06 -9.27 25.85
N PHE A 134 -6.92 -9.41 24.53
CA PHE A 134 -7.17 -10.64 23.79
C PHE A 134 -5.90 -11.43 23.46
N HIS A 135 -4.71 -10.94 23.84
CA HIS A 135 -3.43 -11.58 23.51
C HIS A 135 -3.33 -13.04 23.99
N GLU A 136 -3.89 -13.36 25.17
CA GLU A 136 -3.88 -14.73 25.70
C GLU A 136 -4.70 -15.71 24.86
N LEU A 137 -5.70 -15.18 24.13
CA LEU A 137 -6.60 -15.96 23.29
C LEU A 137 -6.20 -15.95 21.82
N HIS A 138 -5.32 -15.04 21.38
CA HIS A 138 -4.97 -14.86 19.97
C HIS A 138 -4.58 -16.16 19.24
N ASN A 139 -3.89 -17.09 19.93
CA ASN A 139 -3.47 -18.37 19.34
C ASN A 139 -4.51 -19.50 19.48
N LYS A 140 -5.67 -19.21 20.08
CA LYS A 140 -6.74 -20.18 20.37
C LYS A 140 -8.03 -19.91 19.59
N TRP A 141 -8.08 -18.84 18.81
CA TRP A 141 -9.17 -18.57 17.88
C TRP A 141 -8.64 -17.87 16.65
N PHE A 142 -9.37 -17.99 15.55
CA PHE A 142 -9.16 -17.22 14.34
C PHE A 142 -10.49 -16.99 13.64
N TYR A 143 -10.54 -16.02 12.74
CA TYR A 143 -11.71 -15.78 11.89
C TYR A 143 -11.39 -16.08 10.43
N THR A 144 -12.42 -16.45 9.68
CA THR A 144 -12.35 -16.65 8.23
C THR A 144 -13.47 -15.85 7.58
N PRO A 145 -13.17 -14.96 6.62
CA PRO A 145 -14.21 -14.26 5.86
C PRO A 145 -15.00 -15.28 5.02
N ALA A 146 -16.33 -15.17 5.03
CA ALA A 146 -17.17 -16.01 4.18
C ALA A 146 -17.10 -15.52 2.73
N ASP A 147 -16.12 -16.00 1.99
CA ASP A 147 -15.92 -15.69 0.56
C ASP A 147 -16.86 -16.50 -0.36
N GLY A 148 -18.13 -16.65 0.06
CA GLY A 148 -19.17 -17.40 -0.66
C GLY A 148 -18.97 -18.92 -0.78
N SER A 149 -17.78 -19.45 -0.47
CA SER A 149 -17.46 -20.89 -0.49
C SER A 149 -17.38 -21.52 0.90
N ALA A 150 -17.66 -20.74 1.95
CA ALA A 150 -17.56 -21.21 3.32
C ALA A 150 -18.59 -22.32 3.57
N GLY A 151 -18.09 -23.54 3.81
CA GLY A 151 -18.92 -24.72 4.07
C GLY A 151 -19.86 -24.51 5.25
N VAL A 152 -21.02 -25.18 5.20
CA VAL A 152 -21.98 -25.19 6.30
C VAL A 152 -21.28 -25.70 7.56
N ILE A 153 -21.30 -24.89 8.63
CA ILE A 153 -20.70 -25.25 9.91
C ILE A 153 -21.56 -26.34 10.58
N PRO A 154 -20.98 -27.37 11.20
CA PRO A 154 -21.73 -28.34 12.01
C PRO A 154 -22.48 -27.64 13.14
N LEU A 155 -23.76 -27.99 13.35
CA LEU A 155 -24.52 -27.49 14.49
C LEU A 155 -23.90 -28.04 15.78
N GLN A 156 -23.51 -27.15 16.69
CA GLN A 156 -22.94 -27.51 17.98
C GLN A 156 -23.74 -26.88 19.12
N ASP A 157 -23.84 -27.59 20.25
CA ASP A 157 -24.43 -27.05 21.47
C ASP A 157 -23.47 -26.05 22.15
N TYR A 158 -23.90 -25.42 23.26
CA TYR A 158 -23.05 -24.48 24.01
C TYR A 158 -21.75 -25.09 24.53
N LYS A 159 -21.67 -26.42 24.63
CA LYS A 159 -20.50 -27.17 25.11
C LYS A 159 -19.61 -27.67 23.97
N GLY A 160 -20.00 -27.45 22.71
CA GLY A 160 -19.29 -27.89 21.51
C GLY A 160 -19.56 -29.33 21.08
N HIS A 161 -20.63 -29.97 21.56
CA HIS A 161 -21.06 -31.28 21.06
C HIS A 161 -21.85 -31.13 19.76
N PRO A 162 -21.58 -31.94 18.72
CA PRO A 162 -22.35 -31.90 17.49
C PRO A 162 -23.80 -32.32 17.77
N VAL A 163 -24.75 -31.45 17.43
CA VAL A 163 -26.18 -31.73 17.50
C VAL A 163 -26.53 -32.56 16.27
N ALA A 164 -26.41 -33.89 16.38
CA ALA A 164 -26.79 -34.79 15.29
C ALA A 164 -28.28 -34.61 14.97
N THR A 165 -28.60 -34.25 13.72
CA THR A 165 -29.96 -34.22 13.21
C THR A 165 -30.57 -35.62 13.34
N PRO A 166 -31.72 -35.80 14.03
CA PRO A 166 -32.35 -37.12 14.13
C PRO A 166 -32.73 -37.62 12.74
N ALA A 167 -32.27 -38.82 12.38
CA ALA A 167 -32.63 -39.47 11.12
C ALA A 167 -34.17 -39.70 11.07
N PRO A 168 -34.83 -39.48 9.91
CA PRO A 168 -36.25 -39.74 9.77
C PRO A 168 -36.52 -41.25 9.86
N ALA A 169 -37.31 -41.67 10.84
CA ALA A 169 -37.76 -43.05 10.98
C ALA A 169 -38.76 -43.39 9.85
N PRO A 170 -38.58 -44.51 9.12
CA PRO A 170 -39.54 -44.96 8.12
C PRO A 170 -40.80 -45.49 8.82
N LYS A 171 -41.97 -44.97 8.43
CA LYS A 171 -43.27 -45.52 8.82
C LYS A 171 -43.66 -46.59 7.80
N GLU A 172 -43.63 -47.85 8.22
CA GLU A 172 -44.20 -48.98 7.48
C GLU A 172 -45.70 -49.05 7.76
N ASP A 173 -46.53 -48.87 6.72
CA ASP A 173 -47.96 -49.23 6.74
C ASP A 173 -48.17 -50.47 5.86
N GLU A 174 -48.26 -51.64 6.50
CA GLU A 174 -48.79 -52.86 5.89
C GLU A 174 -50.32 -52.85 5.93
N LYS A 175 -50.99 -53.18 4.81
CA LYS A 175 -52.21 -54.03 4.84
C LYS A 175 -52.70 -54.55 3.48
N LYS A 176 -52.90 -55.87 3.50
CA LYS A 176 -53.89 -56.73 2.82
C LYS A 176 -53.68 -57.16 1.36
N ALA A 177 -53.35 -58.44 1.24
CA ALA A 177 -53.50 -59.27 0.04
C ALA A 177 -54.98 -59.40 -0.38
N GLY A 178 -55.27 -58.97 -1.61
CA GLY A 178 -56.50 -59.21 -2.36
C GLY A 178 -56.14 -59.65 -3.77
N GLY A 179 -57.02 -60.45 -4.41
CA GLY A 179 -56.76 -61.26 -5.60
C GLY A 179 -56.02 -60.56 -6.75
N PHE A 180 -55.22 -61.36 -7.46
CA PHE A 180 -54.36 -60.94 -8.58
C PHE A 180 -55.24 -60.54 -9.77
N ASP A 181 -55.42 -59.24 -9.98
CA ASP A 181 -56.22 -58.68 -11.07
C ASP A 181 -55.34 -58.44 -12.31
N MET A 182 -55.55 -59.23 -13.37
CA MET A 182 -54.77 -59.15 -14.61
C MET A 182 -54.91 -57.78 -15.29
N ALA A 183 -56.06 -57.12 -15.12
CA ALA A 183 -56.31 -55.78 -15.65
C ALA A 183 -55.49 -54.72 -14.90
N SER A 184 -55.30 -54.86 -13.58
CA SER A 184 -54.44 -53.96 -12.82
C SER A 184 -52.97 -54.13 -13.20
N LEU A 185 -52.54 -55.34 -13.56
CA LEU A 185 -51.18 -55.59 -14.06
C LEU A 185 -50.94 -54.89 -15.40
N GLN A 186 -51.90 -54.97 -16.34
CA GLN A 186 -51.82 -54.27 -17.62
C GLN A 186 -51.75 -52.76 -17.42
N ALA A 187 -52.61 -52.20 -16.57
CA ALA A 187 -52.59 -50.78 -16.22
C ALA A 187 -51.27 -50.36 -15.53
N ALA A 188 -50.71 -51.21 -14.67
CA ALA A 188 -49.42 -50.97 -14.03
C ALA A 188 -48.25 -51.01 -15.04
N LEU A 189 -48.29 -51.88 -16.04
CA LEU A 189 -47.29 -51.91 -17.11
C LEU A 189 -47.37 -50.68 -18.02
N ASP A 190 -48.58 -50.23 -18.38
CA ASP A 190 -48.78 -49.00 -19.15
C ASP A 190 -48.30 -47.77 -18.35
N GLN A 191 -48.61 -47.72 -17.04
CA GLN A 191 -48.11 -46.68 -16.15
C GLN A 191 -46.58 -46.72 -16.04
N MET A 192 -45.98 -47.90 -15.93
CA MET A 192 -44.53 -48.06 -15.88
C MET A 192 -43.87 -47.64 -17.19
N SER A 193 -44.46 -47.99 -18.34
CA SER A 193 -44.00 -47.54 -19.66
C SER A 193 -44.05 -46.02 -19.78
N SER A 194 -45.14 -45.39 -19.30
CA SER A 194 -45.25 -43.92 -19.24
C SER A 194 -44.19 -43.30 -18.33
N MET A 195 -43.98 -43.86 -17.14
CA MET A 195 -42.96 -43.37 -16.20
C MET A 195 -41.54 -43.55 -16.73
N ILE A 196 -41.25 -44.63 -17.46
CA ILE A 196 -39.95 -44.84 -18.09
C ILE A 196 -39.74 -43.83 -19.20
N SER A 197 -40.76 -43.55 -20.01
CA SER A 197 -40.71 -42.52 -21.04
C SER A 197 -40.42 -41.14 -20.43
N GLU A 198 -41.14 -40.78 -19.37
CA GLU A 198 -40.96 -39.50 -18.66
C GLU A 198 -39.58 -39.39 -17.99
N ASN A 199 -39.12 -40.45 -17.30
CA ASN A 199 -37.77 -40.51 -16.75
C ASN A 199 -36.70 -40.40 -17.85
N SER A 200 -36.90 -41.03 -19.01
CA SER A 200 -35.95 -40.94 -20.13
C SER A 200 -35.88 -39.52 -20.71
N ALA A 201 -37.01 -38.79 -20.71
CA ALA A 201 -37.07 -37.40 -21.12
C ALA A 201 -36.39 -36.50 -20.09
N GLN A 202 -36.61 -36.77 -18.80
CA GLN A 202 -35.97 -36.04 -17.71
C GLN A 202 -34.45 -36.25 -17.67
N ILE A 203 -33.97 -37.48 -17.90
CA ILE A 203 -32.53 -37.78 -18.02
C ILE A 203 -31.92 -37.04 -19.22
N ARG A 204 -32.62 -36.98 -20.36
CA ARG A 204 -32.17 -36.20 -21.53
C ARG A 204 -32.11 -34.71 -21.22
N ALA A 205 -33.13 -34.15 -20.57
CA ALA A 205 -33.14 -32.75 -20.16
C ALA A 205 -32.01 -32.42 -19.16
N LEU A 206 -31.77 -33.30 -18.18
CA LEU A 206 -30.66 -33.19 -17.23
C LEU A 206 -29.31 -33.27 -17.94
N SER A 207 -29.14 -34.19 -18.89
CA SER A 207 -27.91 -34.33 -19.66
C SER A 207 -27.62 -33.08 -20.50
N VAL A 208 -28.64 -32.48 -21.13
CA VAL A 208 -28.49 -31.22 -21.88
C VAL A 208 -28.13 -30.08 -20.94
N ALA A 209 -28.85 -29.92 -19.82
CA ALA A 209 -28.56 -28.89 -18.83
C ALA A 209 -27.15 -29.02 -18.24
N GLN A 210 -26.68 -30.25 -17.98
CA GLN A 210 -25.33 -30.50 -17.51
C GLN A 210 -24.27 -30.16 -18.58
N SER A 211 -24.53 -30.51 -19.85
CA SER A 211 -23.61 -30.17 -20.95
C SER A 211 -23.51 -28.66 -21.17
N GLU A 212 -24.62 -27.92 -21.10
CA GLU A 212 -24.62 -26.46 -21.15
C GLU A 212 -23.92 -25.84 -19.94
N GLY A 213 -24.10 -26.43 -18.75
CA GLY A 213 -23.40 -26.00 -17.53
C GLY A 213 -21.89 -26.13 -17.65
N LEU A 214 -21.40 -27.26 -18.19
CA LEU A 214 -19.97 -27.47 -18.44
C LEU A 214 -19.44 -26.54 -19.52
N GLN A 215 -20.21 -26.29 -20.59
CA GLN A 215 -19.82 -25.36 -21.64
C GLN A 215 -19.69 -23.92 -21.10
N ARG A 216 -20.65 -23.44 -20.30
CA ARG A 216 -20.53 -22.13 -19.64
C ARG A 216 -19.35 -22.06 -18.68
N MET A 217 -19.06 -23.15 -17.97
CA MET A 217 -17.89 -23.20 -17.09
C MET A 217 -16.57 -23.10 -17.87
N GLN A 218 -16.50 -23.73 -19.06
CA GLN A 218 -15.36 -23.60 -19.96
C GLN A 218 -15.21 -22.16 -20.48
N GLU A 219 -16.29 -21.52 -20.92
CA GLU A 219 -16.29 -20.12 -21.37
C GLU A 219 -15.84 -19.16 -20.26
N ILE A 220 -16.31 -19.39 -19.02
CA ILE A 220 -15.88 -18.62 -17.85
C ILE A 220 -14.39 -18.82 -17.60
N ASN A 221 -13.88 -20.04 -17.71
CA ASN A 221 -12.44 -20.31 -17.53
C ASN A 221 -11.59 -19.66 -18.62
N GLU A 222 -12.03 -19.69 -19.88
CA GLU A 222 -11.35 -19.02 -21.00
C GLU A 222 -11.34 -17.49 -20.82
N SER A 223 -12.46 -16.92 -20.36
CA SER A 223 -12.57 -15.50 -20.01
C SER A 223 -11.64 -15.13 -18.87
N ASN A 224 -11.65 -15.90 -17.77
CA ASN A 224 -10.78 -15.68 -16.62
C ASN A 224 -9.29 -15.80 -17.00
N MET A 225 -8.93 -16.76 -17.85
CA MET A 225 -7.56 -16.91 -18.34
C MET A 225 -7.11 -15.69 -19.16
N THR A 226 -8.00 -15.14 -19.98
CA THR A 226 -7.74 -13.91 -20.74
C THR A 226 -7.54 -12.71 -19.81
N GLN A 227 -8.36 -12.58 -18.77
CA GLN A 227 -8.22 -11.52 -17.76
C GLN A 227 -6.91 -11.65 -16.96
N ILE A 228 -6.54 -12.87 -16.54
CA ILE A 228 -5.28 -13.13 -15.84
C ILE A 228 -4.09 -12.76 -16.73
N LYS A 229 -4.13 -13.09 -18.01
CA LYS A 229 -3.08 -12.69 -18.97
C LYS A 229 -2.97 -11.17 -19.11
N ALA A 230 -4.11 -10.48 -19.23
CA ALA A 230 -4.12 -9.01 -19.29
C ALA A 230 -3.57 -8.37 -17.99
N LEU A 231 -3.87 -8.95 -16.82
CA LEU A 231 -3.30 -8.52 -15.54
C LEU A 231 -1.79 -8.75 -15.49
N ALA A 232 -1.30 -9.89 -15.96
CA ALA A 232 0.14 -10.18 -16.02
C ALA A 232 0.88 -9.20 -16.95
N ASP A 233 0.32 -8.89 -18.12
CA ASP A 233 0.86 -7.89 -19.04
C ASP A 233 0.87 -6.48 -18.40
N GLY A 234 -0.19 -6.14 -17.65
CA GLY A 234 -0.27 -4.91 -16.87
C GLY A 234 0.81 -4.81 -15.79
N GLN A 235 1.05 -5.90 -15.06
CA GLN A 235 2.11 -5.97 -14.05
C GLN A 235 3.50 -5.83 -14.67
N ALA A 236 3.77 -6.50 -15.79
CA ALA A 236 5.03 -6.36 -16.52
C ALA A 236 5.26 -4.90 -16.98
N LYS A 237 4.21 -4.22 -17.46
CA LYS A 237 4.30 -2.81 -17.85
C LYS A 237 4.54 -1.89 -16.65
N LEU A 238 3.88 -2.13 -15.52
CA LEU A 238 4.13 -1.38 -14.28
C LEU A 238 5.56 -1.57 -13.79
N GLN A 239 6.08 -2.80 -13.83
CA GLN A 239 7.46 -3.08 -13.46
C GLN A 239 8.46 -2.35 -14.36
N ALA A 240 8.19 -2.25 -15.67
CA ALA A 240 9.01 -1.48 -16.60
C ALA A 240 8.98 0.03 -16.30
N VAL A 241 7.83 0.61 -15.98
CA VAL A 241 7.72 2.03 -15.60
C VAL A 241 8.45 2.31 -14.28
N VAL A 242 8.36 1.38 -13.32
CA VAL A 242 9.06 1.51 -12.03
C VAL A 242 10.58 1.46 -12.23
N SER A 243 11.10 0.57 -13.09
CA SER A 243 12.53 0.50 -13.37
C SER A 243 13.04 1.74 -14.13
N GLU A 244 12.25 2.26 -15.08
CA GLU A 244 12.53 3.50 -15.78
C GLU A 244 12.57 4.69 -14.82
N ASN A 245 11.57 4.84 -13.95
CA ASN A 245 11.54 5.88 -12.92
C ASN A 245 12.75 5.79 -11.98
N ALA A 246 13.11 4.58 -11.52
CA ALA A 246 14.29 4.39 -10.68
C ALA A 246 15.57 4.86 -11.39
N SER A 247 15.73 4.51 -12.67
CA SER A 247 16.87 4.97 -13.47
C SER A 247 16.90 6.49 -13.64
N HIS A 248 15.73 7.12 -13.84
CA HIS A 248 15.59 8.56 -13.97
C HIS A 248 15.97 9.29 -12.67
N TYR A 249 15.55 8.78 -11.51
CA TYR A 249 15.95 9.33 -10.22
C TYR A 249 17.46 9.21 -9.97
N ILE A 250 18.08 8.10 -10.37
CA ILE A 250 19.54 7.93 -10.29
C ILE A 250 20.24 8.97 -11.19
N ALA A 251 19.77 9.15 -12.42
CA ALA A 251 20.32 10.14 -13.35
C ALA A 251 20.20 11.58 -12.83
N LEU A 252 19.04 11.96 -12.29
CA LEU A 252 18.80 13.26 -11.65
C LEU A 252 19.70 13.47 -10.43
N SER A 253 19.84 12.46 -9.58
CA SER A 253 20.73 12.50 -8.41
C SER A 253 22.18 12.73 -8.83
N ASN A 254 22.66 12.01 -9.84
CA ASN A 254 24.02 12.17 -10.36
C ASN A 254 24.24 13.56 -10.99
N SER A 255 23.24 14.07 -11.73
CA SER A 255 23.28 15.43 -12.28
C SER A 255 23.31 16.48 -11.17
N SER A 256 22.50 16.33 -10.13
CA SER A 256 22.49 17.22 -8.97
C SER A 256 23.82 17.22 -8.22
N PHE A 257 24.43 16.05 -8.03
CA PHE A 257 25.75 15.94 -7.40
C PHE A 257 26.83 16.65 -8.22
N SER A 258 26.85 16.43 -9.53
CA SER A 258 27.77 17.13 -10.45
C SER A 258 27.59 18.66 -10.40
N ASN A 259 26.34 19.14 -10.42
CA ASN A 259 26.03 20.56 -10.30
C ASN A 259 26.47 21.14 -8.95
N GLN A 260 26.27 20.41 -7.86
CA GLN A 260 26.71 20.83 -6.53
C GLN A 260 28.23 20.93 -6.45
N GLU A 261 28.96 20.00 -7.05
CA GLU A 261 30.42 20.03 -7.12
C GLU A 261 30.92 21.22 -7.95
N GLN A 262 30.26 21.53 -9.07
CA GLN A 262 30.56 22.73 -9.86
C GLN A 262 30.32 24.02 -9.06
N VAL A 263 29.20 24.13 -8.35
CA VAL A 263 28.90 25.28 -7.49
C VAL A 263 29.95 25.43 -6.39
N ARG A 264 30.34 24.31 -5.76
CA ARG A 264 31.40 24.29 -4.75
C ARG A 264 32.72 24.79 -5.32
N SER A 265 33.14 24.27 -6.48
CA SER A 265 34.36 24.69 -7.17
C SER A 265 34.37 26.20 -7.48
N VAL A 266 33.24 26.74 -7.97
CA VAL A 266 33.10 28.19 -8.23
C VAL A 266 33.20 29.01 -6.95
N LEU A 267 32.60 28.56 -5.85
CA LEU A 267 32.68 29.24 -4.55
C LEU A 267 34.10 29.22 -3.96
N GLU A 268 34.81 28.10 -4.10
CA GLU A 268 36.22 27.97 -3.69
C GLU A 268 37.11 28.91 -4.52
N ALA A 269 36.92 28.96 -5.84
CA ALA A 269 37.63 29.88 -6.72
C ALA A 269 37.36 31.35 -6.38
N ASN A 270 36.09 31.71 -6.10
CA ASN A 270 35.71 33.06 -5.69
C ASN A 270 36.35 33.43 -4.33
N THR A 271 36.33 32.51 -3.36
CA THR A 271 37.00 32.70 -2.07
C THR A 271 38.49 32.95 -2.24
N ALA A 272 39.16 32.22 -3.15
CA ALA A 272 40.57 32.44 -3.48
C ALA A 272 40.82 33.82 -4.11
N GLN A 273 39.95 34.26 -5.03
CA GLN A 273 40.01 35.60 -5.63
C GLN A 273 39.82 36.72 -4.60
N ILE A 274 38.85 36.58 -3.68
CA ILE A 274 38.62 37.55 -2.60
C ILE A 274 39.85 37.63 -1.68
N LYS A 275 40.45 36.50 -1.32
CA LYS A 275 41.69 36.47 -0.52
C LYS A 275 42.84 37.16 -1.25
N ALA A 276 43.01 36.90 -2.54
CA ALA A 276 44.05 37.56 -3.34
C ALA A 276 43.84 39.08 -3.42
N LEU A 277 42.59 39.54 -3.61
CA LEU A 277 42.25 40.96 -3.60
C LEU A 277 42.51 41.61 -2.23
N GLY A 278 42.11 40.96 -1.14
CA GLY A 278 42.38 41.41 0.22
C GLY A 278 43.88 41.54 0.51
N ASN A 279 44.68 40.56 0.11
CA ASN A 279 46.14 40.63 0.20
C ASN A 279 46.73 41.78 -0.64
N GLY A 280 46.17 42.02 -1.83
CA GLY A 280 46.51 43.16 -2.67
C GLY A 280 46.22 44.50 -1.99
N GLN A 281 45.06 44.64 -1.34
CA GLN A 281 44.70 45.84 -0.58
C GLN A 281 45.63 46.07 0.62
N ILE A 282 45.96 45.03 1.38
CA ILE A 282 46.93 45.11 2.49
C ILE A 282 48.29 45.58 1.98
N LYS A 283 48.76 45.03 0.85
CA LYS A 283 50.03 45.43 0.24
C LYS A 283 50.02 46.90 -0.19
N MET A 284 48.94 47.36 -0.83
CA MET A 284 48.79 48.78 -1.21
C MET A 284 48.78 49.69 0.01
N ALA A 285 48.00 49.34 1.05
CA ALA A 285 47.95 50.10 2.29
C ALA A 285 49.35 50.22 2.92
N LYS A 286 50.11 49.12 2.98
CA LYS A 286 51.49 49.11 3.47
C LYS A 286 52.44 49.97 2.63
N THR A 287 52.29 49.97 1.30
CA THR A 287 53.06 50.85 0.41
C THR A 287 52.71 52.31 0.64
N CYS A 288 51.43 52.66 0.78
CA CYS A 288 50.97 54.01 1.10
C CYS A 288 51.50 54.48 2.47
N GLU A 289 51.44 53.62 3.49
CA GLU A 289 52.02 53.87 4.81
C GLU A 289 53.54 54.10 4.72
N GLY A 290 54.26 53.31 3.92
CA GLY A 290 55.67 53.51 3.63
C GLY A 290 55.96 54.86 2.97
N MET A 291 55.18 55.24 1.95
CA MET A 291 55.31 56.54 1.29
C MET A 291 55.04 57.69 2.26
N MET A 292 53.98 57.61 3.08
CA MET A 292 53.67 58.62 4.10
C MET A 292 54.83 58.78 5.09
N ARG A 293 55.42 57.68 5.58
CA ARG A 293 56.64 57.73 6.42
C ARG A 293 57.83 58.35 5.71
N THR A 294 58.06 58.05 4.42
CA THR A 294 59.17 58.68 3.67
C THR A 294 58.95 60.18 3.50
N ILE A 295 57.70 60.62 3.30
CA ILE A 295 57.34 62.03 3.21
C ILE A 295 57.53 62.71 4.57
N GLU A 296 57.11 62.09 5.67
CA GLU A 296 57.36 62.59 7.03
C GLU A 296 58.87 62.74 7.33
N ASN A 297 59.68 61.73 6.98
CA ASN A 297 61.12 61.77 7.12
C ASN A 297 61.78 62.86 6.24
N LEU A 298 61.31 63.04 5.00
CA LEU A 298 61.74 64.15 4.17
C LEU A 298 61.34 65.49 4.80
N GLY A 299 60.12 65.60 5.33
CA GLY A 299 59.64 66.79 6.04
C GLY A 299 60.50 67.15 7.24
N HIS A 300 60.94 66.17 8.04
CA HIS A 300 61.88 66.39 9.13
C HIS A 300 63.27 66.84 8.63
N THR A 301 63.74 66.29 7.52
CA THR A 301 65.04 66.65 6.93
C THR A 301 65.00 68.06 6.35
N VAL A 302 63.97 68.39 5.57
CA VAL A 302 63.74 69.73 5.01
C VAL A 302 63.47 70.73 6.12
N GLY A 303 62.74 70.36 7.17
CA GLY A 303 62.53 71.21 8.36
C GLY A 303 63.85 71.61 9.03
N ARG A 304 64.78 70.66 9.20
CA ARG A 304 66.14 70.96 9.69
C ARG A 304 66.95 71.82 8.74
N VAL A 305 66.84 71.61 7.43
CA VAL A 305 67.49 72.48 6.43
C VAL A 305 66.89 73.88 6.48
N ASN A 306 65.58 74.00 6.64
CA ASN A 306 64.84 75.26 6.75
C ASN A 306 65.18 76.01 8.04
N GLU A 307 65.33 75.33 9.18
CA GLU A 307 65.84 75.93 10.42
C GLU A 307 67.29 76.43 10.25
N ASN A 308 68.14 75.72 9.50
CA ASN A 308 69.47 76.21 9.13
C ASN A 308 69.44 77.38 8.13
N MET A 309 68.46 77.44 7.23
CA MET A 309 68.32 78.52 6.22
C MET A 309 67.60 79.76 6.74
N ASN A 310 66.78 79.65 7.80
CA ASN A 310 66.13 80.81 8.45
C ASN A 310 67.13 81.74 9.17
N VAL A 311 68.38 81.32 9.37
CA VAL A 311 69.46 82.20 9.83
C VAL A 311 70.03 83.06 8.67
N MET A 312 69.69 82.77 7.41
CA MET A 312 70.32 83.45 6.25
C MET A 312 69.37 84.16 5.27
N ASN A 313 68.04 84.18 5.46
CA ASN A 313 67.18 84.76 4.42
C ASN A 313 66.02 85.63 4.92
N ALA A 314 66.37 86.81 5.43
CA ALA A 314 65.52 87.99 5.36
C ALA A 314 65.82 88.73 4.04
N GLY A 315 65.04 88.47 2.99
CA GLY A 315 65.11 89.25 1.76
C GLY A 315 64.51 88.57 0.52
N MET A 316 63.60 89.29 -0.14
CA MET A 316 63.06 89.07 -1.51
C MET A 316 62.00 87.95 -1.61
N SER A 317 60.71 88.25 -1.74
CA SER A 317 59.92 88.90 -2.82
C SER A 317 59.77 88.08 -4.11
N ASP A 318 58.50 87.86 -4.45
CA ASP A 318 57.87 87.50 -5.73
C ASP A 318 58.31 86.22 -6.46
N THR A 319 57.34 85.40 -6.86
CA THR A 319 56.73 85.44 -8.22
C THR A 319 55.81 84.22 -8.40
N ALA A 320 54.66 84.44 -9.03
CA ALA A 320 53.64 83.46 -9.35
C ALA A 320 54.13 82.29 -10.23
N SER A 321 53.58 81.08 -10.01
CA SER A 321 53.35 80.12 -11.10
C SER A 321 52.35 79.04 -10.69
N THR A 322 51.19 79.10 -11.34
CA THR A 322 50.19 78.06 -11.49
C THR A 322 50.81 76.75 -11.97
N SER A 323 50.60 75.66 -11.22
CA SER A 323 50.74 74.30 -11.74
C SER A 323 49.49 73.48 -11.44
N SER A 324 48.99 72.89 -12.53
CA SER A 324 47.70 72.25 -12.69
C SER A 324 47.53 70.99 -11.85
N VAL A 325 46.42 70.91 -11.12
CA VAL A 325 45.91 69.71 -10.46
C VAL A 325 45.54 68.67 -11.53
N GLY A 326 46.39 67.65 -11.68
CA GLY A 326 46.15 66.50 -12.54
C GLY A 326 45.05 65.60 -11.98
N SER A 327 44.00 65.44 -12.78
CA SER A 327 42.79 64.66 -12.54
C SER A 327 43.09 63.17 -12.31
N ILE A 328 43.10 62.72 -11.06
CA ILE A 328 42.99 61.30 -10.72
C ILE A 328 41.50 60.94 -10.72
N ALA A 329 40.99 60.45 -11.86
CA ALA A 329 39.65 59.86 -11.90
C ALA A 329 39.51 58.81 -13.03
N SER A 330 40.35 57.78 -13.04
CA SER A 330 40.06 56.55 -13.77
C SER A 330 39.06 55.69 -13.00
N ARG A 331 37.80 56.15 -12.97
CA ARG A 331 36.64 55.32 -12.62
C ARG A 331 36.40 54.34 -13.78
N ILE A 332 37.03 53.17 -13.75
CA ILE A 332 36.56 52.02 -14.52
C ILE A 332 35.64 51.22 -13.61
N SER A 333 34.44 51.75 -13.40
CA SER A 333 33.29 50.89 -13.06
C SER A 333 32.73 50.39 -14.38
N PRO A 334 32.66 49.07 -14.65
CA PRO A 334 31.93 48.60 -15.82
C PRO A 334 30.48 49.07 -15.71
N ALA A 335 29.94 49.62 -16.80
CA ALA A 335 28.57 50.11 -16.84
C ALA A 335 27.59 49.02 -16.37
N PRO A 336 26.60 49.35 -15.53
CA PRO A 336 25.60 48.38 -15.09
C PRO A 336 24.87 47.86 -16.33
N ARG A 337 25.11 46.58 -16.66
CA ARG A 337 24.36 45.91 -17.72
C ARG A 337 22.89 45.96 -17.31
N LYS A 338 22.08 46.68 -18.09
CA LYS A 338 20.62 46.60 -18.01
C LYS A 338 20.24 45.14 -18.20
N LEU A 339 19.93 44.47 -17.09
CA LEU A 339 19.32 43.16 -17.09
C LEU A 339 17.86 43.36 -17.53
N ASN A 340 17.63 43.58 -18.83
CA ASN A 340 16.32 43.42 -19.45
C ASN A 340 15.97 41.93 -19.53
N ARG A 341 16.13 41.20 -18.43
CA ARG A 341 15.36 39.99 -18.21
C ARG A 341 14.04 40.46 -17.65
N ARG A 342 13.12 40.80 -18.55
CA ARG A 342 11.73 40.42 -18.31
C ARG A 342 11.81 38.93 -17.99
N VAL A 343 11.72 38.59 -16.71
CA VAL A 343 11.33 37.25 -16.30
C VAL A 343 9.93 37.11 -16.86
N LYS A 344 9.87 36.65 -18.12
CA LYS A 344 8.64 36.19 -18.74
C LYS A 344 8.27 35.04 -17.83
N GLY A 345 7.27 35.27 -16.98
CA GLY A 345 6.83 34.31 -15.98
C GLY A 345 6.76 32.95 -16.64
N VAL A 346 7.43 31.98 -16.02
CA VAL A 346 7.14 30.59 -16.30
C VAL A 346 5.71 30.41 -15.82
N TRP A 347 4.77 30.58 -16.74
CA TRP A 347 3.46 29.99 -16.60
C TRP A 347 3.70 28.50 -16.61
N TYR A 348 3.44 27.85 -15.48
CA TYR A 348 3.05 26.46 -15.54
C TYR A 348 1.71 26.44 -16.26
N GLU A 349 1.77 26.37 -17.59
CA GLU A 349 0.66 25.81 -18.35
C GLU A 349 0.59 24.36 -17.87
N TYR A 350 -0.32 24.13 -16.93
CA TYR A 350 -0.90 22.80 -16.77
C TYR A 350 -1.40 22.42 -18.16
N ASP A 351 -0.72 21.44 -18.74
CA ASP A 351 -1.07 20.84 -20.02
C ASP A 351 -2.43 20.14 -19.85
N ALA A 352 -3.49 20.95 -19.93
CA ALA A 352 -4.85 20.49 -20.04
C ALA A 352 -5.06 20.14 -21.52
N ASN A 353 -4.85 18.86 -21.82
CA ASN A 353 -5.05 18.13 -23.09
C ASN A 353 -3.82 17.94 -23.99
N PRO A 354 -3.24 16.74 -24.00
CA PRO A 354 -2.68 16.22 -25.23
C PRO A 354 -3.84 15.74 -26.11
N THR A 355 -4.26 16.56 -27.08
CA THR A 355 -4.87 16.04 -28.30
C THR A 355 -3.85 15.19 -29.04
N PHE A 356 -3.90 13.88 -28.79
CA PHE A 356 -3.31 12.88 -29.67
C PHE A 356 -4.18 12.78 -30.93
N ASP A 357 -3.70 13.42 -32.00
CA ASP A 357 -4.10 13.06 -33.36
C ASP A 357 -3.07 12.06 -33.90
N GLY A 358 -3.51 10.85 -34.25
CA GLY A 358 -2.61 9.78 -34.71
C GLY A 358 -3.03 8.31 -34.53
N SER A 359 -4.27 7.95 -34.90
CA SER A 359 -4.70 6.60 -35.40
C SER A 359 -4.79 5.38 -34.45
N PRO A 360 -5.64 4.36 -34.73
CA PRO A 360 -7.02 4.35 -35.21
C PRO A 360 -7.98 3.83 -34.12
N ARG A 361 -9.08 4.55 -33.86
CA ARG A 361 -10.16 4.02 -33.02
C ARG A 361 -10.90 2.92 -33.78
N LYS A 362 -10.64 1.66 -33.40
CA LYS A 362 -11.59 0.57 -33.62
C LYS A 362 -12.76 0.81 -32.66
N SER A 363 -13.87 1.31 -33.20
CA SER A 363 -15.13 1.42 -32.48
C SER A 363 -15.58 0.03 -32.07
N VAL A 364 -15.51 -0.29 -30.78
CA VAL A 364 -16.27 -1.41 -30.24
C VAL A 364 -17.65 -0.86 -29.94
N SER A 365 -18.59 -1.25 -30.81
CA SER A 365 -20.02 -1.10 -30.62
C SER A 365 -20.40 -1.65 -29.25
N PHE A 366 -21.01 -0.80 -28.42
CA PHE A 366 -21.73 -1.26 -27.23
C PHE A 366 -22.88 -2.12 -27.75
N MET A 367 -22.81 -3.44 -27.55
CA MET A 367 -23.97 -4.30 -27.71
C MET A 367 -25.01 -3.86 -26.68
N GLU A 368 -26.00 -3.11 -27.16
CA GLU A 368 -27.40 -3.52 -27.16
C GLU A 368 -27.72 -4.50 -26.02
N THR A 369 -28.09 -3.94 -24.87
CA THR A 369 -28.80 -4.68 -23.84
C THR A 369 -30.21 -5.00 -24.37
N PRO A 370 -30.69 -6.25 -24.27
CA PRO A 370 -32.01 -6.60 -24.78
C PRO A 370 -33.10 -5.89 -23.95
N PRO A 371 -34.19 -5.43 -24.59
CA PRO A 371 -35.24 -4.71 -23.90
C PRO A 371 -36.02 -5.66 -22.97
N LYS A 372 -36.21 -5.20 -21.73
CA LYS A 372 -37.16 -5.78 -20.77
C LYS A 372 -38.56 -5.80 -21.37
N THR A 373 -39.13 -6.99 -21.54
CA THR A 373 -40.56 -7.18 -21.78
C THR A 373 -41.36 -6.77 -20.53
N PRO A 374 -42.47 -6.03 -20.69
CA PRO A 374 -43.39 -5.76 -19.59
C PRO A 374 -44.35 -6.93 -19.37
N VAL A 375 -44.52 -7.27 -18.10
CA VAL A 375 -45.48 -8.23 -17.56
C VAL A 375 -46.91 -7.73 -17.78
N ASN A 376 -47.73 -8.61 -18.35
CA ASN A 376 -49.18 -8.51 -18.45
C ASN A 376 -49.81 -8.38 -17.05
N GLY A 377 -50.73 -7.42 -16.91
CA GLY A 377 -51.60 -7.34 -15.75
C GLY A 377 -52.74 -6.36 -15.97
N LYS A 378 -53.88 -6.84 -16.49
CA LYS A 378 -55.22 -6.35 -16.16
C LYS A 378 -56.32 -7.27 -16.73
N LEU A 379 -57.01 -7.92 -15.79
CA LEU A 379 -58.46 -8.14 -15.70
C LEU A 379 -59.31 -7.91 -16.97
N LYS A 380 -59.96 -8.97 -17.44
CA LYS A 380 -61.41 -9.15 -17.30
C LYS A 380 -61.79 -10.62 -17.39
#